data_AF-A0A672JT52-F1
#
_entry.id   AF-A0A672JT52-F1
#
_cell.length_a   1.000
_cell.length_b   1.000
_cell.length_c   1.000
_cell.angle_alpha   90.00
_cell.angle_beta   90.00
_cell.angle_gamma   90.00
#
_symmetry.space_group_name_H-M   'P 1'
#
loop_
_entity.id
_entity.type
_entity.pdbx_description
1 polymer ?
#
loop_
_entity_poly.entity_id
_entity_poly.type
_entity_poly.pdbx_seq_one_letter_code
_entity_poly.pdbx_strand_id
1 'polypeptide(L)'
;MAKRHLMLWIFALCVSLKPSVGHIPELDGKKVYEIVRPIRLHALQKRDLKSRPDTVKYAMKLGGRDIEMHLQKNNGILTKDYSETYYTKDGMLVTTTPEDMDLCYYHGKIVNDSKSSVSMSTCDGLRGYLQTEEQRFLIEPLSQDGDGNHAVSKYENVNEETPRVCGVTNTSWDESEEGAPPRILKSRSRSSGPTFFQQQKYIEFFLVADNREYKKMDCNLEKLRKRIFEIINYINHVITQF
;
A
#
# COMPACT_ATOMS: atom_id res chain seq x y z
N MET A 1 -48.53 5.86 55.67
CA MET A 1 -48.62 5.47 54.24
C MET A 1 -47.57 6.24 53.46
N ALA A 2 -46.43 5.63 53.16
CA ALA A 2 -45.40 6.21 52.30
C ALA A 2 -45.24 5.27 51.10
N LYS A 3 -45.51 5.77 49.89
CA LYS A 3 -45.50 4.99 48.65
C LYS A 3 -44.30 5.40 47.80
N ARG A 4 -43.54 4.35 47.41
CA ARG A 4 -42.89 4.11 46.10
C ARG A 4 -41.56 4.77 45.77
N HIS A 5 -40.52 3.96 46.01
CA HIS A 5 -39.44 3.55 45.10
C HIS A 5 -39.46 4.12 43.66
N LEU A 6 -38.30 4.64 43.23
CA LEU A 6 -37.75 4.36 41.90
C LEU A 6 -36.21 4.48 41.93
N MET A 7 -35.52 3.34 42.05
CA MET A 7 -34.07 3.22 41.79
C MET A 7 -33.91 3.02 40.28
N LEU A 8 -33.38 4.02 39.58
CA LEU A 8 -33.00 3.94 38.16
C LEU A 8 -31.59 3.34 38.06
N TRP A 9 -31.53 2.07 37.68
CA TRP A 9 -30.29 1.42 37.24
C TRP A 9 -29.98 1.88 35.81
N ILE A 10 -28.92 2.68 35.65
CA ILE A 10 -28.36 3.01 34.34
C ILE A 10 -27.46 1.84 33.93
N PHE A 11 -27.98 0.93 33.12
CA PHE A 11 -27.16 -0.03 32.38
C PHE A 11 -26.45 0.72 31.24
N ALA A 12 -25.18 1.04 31.42
CA ALA A 12 -24.31 1.47 30.34
C ALA A 12 -24.03 0.27 29.43
N LEU A 13 -24.72 0.20 28.30
CA LEU A 13 -24.36 -0.70 27.20
C LEU A 13 -23.05 -0.22 26.58
N CYS A 14 -21.93 -0.77 27.04
CA CYS A 14 -20.67 -0.70 26.30
C CYS A 14 -20.84 -1.52 25.02
N VAL A 15 -21.26 -0.86 23.94
CA VAL A 15 -21.06 -1.37 22.59
C VAL A 15 -19.55 -1.36 22.37
N SER A 16 -18.91 -2.51 22.53
CA SER A 16 -17.53 -2.70 22.10
C SER A 16 -17.45 -2.46 20.60
N LEU A 17 -17.01 -1.27 20.19
CA LEU A 17 -16.44 -1.07 18.87
C LEU A 17 -15.21 -1.98 18.80
N LYS A 18 -15.34 -3.12 18.12
CA LYS A 18 -14.16 -3.86 17.68
C LYS A 18 -13.39 -2.93 16.74
N PRO A 19 -12.12 -2.60 17.02
CA PRO A 19 -11.30 -1.87 16.06
C PRO A 19 -11.26 -2.68 14.76
N SER A 20 -11.33 -2.00 13.62
CA SER A 20 -11.13 -2.59 12.30
C SER A 20 -9.69 -3.11 12.22
N VAL A 21 -9.53 -4.39 12.58
CA VAL A 21 -8.33 -5.17 12.33
C VAL A 21 -8.31 -5.47 10.84
N GLY A 22 -7.17 -5.25 10.17
CA GLY A 22 -6.97 -5.68 8.79
C GLY A 22 -7.39 -7.14 8.63
N HIS A 23 -7.98 -7.50 7.49
CA HIS A 23 -8.43 -8.87 7.25
C HIS A 23 -7.22 -9.82 7.33
N ILE A 24 -7.06 -10.48 8.49
CA ILE A 24 -6.08 -11.53 8.70
C ILE A 24 -6.52 -12.73 7.85
N PRO A 25 -5.70 -13.22 6.90
CA PRO A 25 -6.05 -14.40 6.12
C PRO A 25 -6.06 -15.64 7.03
N GLU A 26 -7.25 -16.20 7.26
CA GLU A 26 -7.44 -17.51 7.89
C GLU A 26 -7.87 -18.50 6.80
N LEU A 27 -7.05 -19.51 6.52
CA LEU A 27 -7.43 -20.65 5.68
C LEU A 27 -7.72 -21.83 6.60
N ASP A 28 -8.94 -22.37 6.53
CA ASP A 28 -9.36 -23.58 7.25
C ASP A 28 -9.09 -23.56 8.77
N GLY A 29 -9.30 -22.39 9.41
CA GLY A 29 -9.05 -22.20 10.84
C GLY A 29 -7.57 -22.18 11.25
N LYS A 30 -6.64 -22.19 10.28
CA LYS A 30 -5.20 -22.11 10.52
C LYS A 30 -4.66 -20.74 10.13
N LYS A 31 -3.87 -20.15 11.03
CA LYS A 31 -3.12 -18.92 10.76
C LYS A 31 -2.09 -19.20 9.67
N VAL A 32 -2.17 -18.47 8.55
CA VAL A 32 -1.28 -18.67 7.39
C VAL A 32 -0.15 -17.64 7.35
N TYR A 33 0.20 -17.11 8.52
CA TYR A 33 1.20 -16.08 8.69
C TYR A 33 2.21 -16.45 9.79
N GLU A 34 3.44 -16.00 9.59
CA GLU A 34 4.49 -15.98 10.61
C GLU A 34 4.42 -14.66 11.38
N ILE A 35 4.58 -14.70 12.70
CA ILE A 35 4.67 -13.49 13.51
C ILE A 35 6.14 -13.08 13.60
N VAL A 36 6.45 -11.89 13.12
CA VAL A 36 7.81 -11.31 13.17
C VAL A 36 7.80 -10.02 13.97
N ARG A 37 8.99 -9.60 14.43
CA ARG A 37 9.17 -8.31 15.08
C ARG A 37 10.29 -7.52 14.39
N PRO A 38 9.94 -6.57 13.52
CA PRO A 38 10.90 -5.71 12.86
C PRO A 38 11.55 -4.73 13.82
N ILE A 39 12.86 -4.54 13.68
CA ILE A 39 13.67 -3.61 14.48
C ILE A 39 14.34 -2.63 13.52
N ARG A 40 14.15 -1.33 13.77
CA ARG A 40 14.84 -0.29 13.02
C ARG A 40 16.29 -0.16 13.49
N LEU A 41 17.25 -0.34 12.59
CA LEU A 41 18.68 -0.43 12.95
C LEU A 41 19.37 0.92 13.17
N HIS A 42 18.92 1.98 12.49
CA HIS A 42 19.47 3.34 12.64
C HIS A 42 18.38 4.27 13.18
N ALA A 43 18.31 4.37 14.52
CA ALA A 43 17.45 5.31 15.24
C ALA A 43 18.16 6.65 15.56
N LEU A 44 19.46 6.76 15.27
CA LEU A 44 20.30 7.89 15.68
C LEU A 44 20.65 8.79 14.50
N GLN A 45 19.71 9.63 14.08
CA GLN A 45 20.07 10.89 13.45
C GLN A 45 19.23 12.03 14.02
N LYS A 46 19.92 13.16 14.24
CA LYS A 46 19.51 14.35 14.97
C LYS A 46 18.09 14.81 14.65
N ARG A 47 17.47 15.39 15.68
CA ARG A 47 16.23 16.18 15.67
C ARG A 47 16.21 17.18 14.51
N ASP A 48 15.77 16.75 13.35
CA ASP A 48 15.00 17.60 12.47
C ASP A 48 13.57 17.08 12.57
N LEU A 49 12.79 17.72 13.44
CA LEU A 49 11.49 17.23 13.92
C LEU A 49 10.39 17.20 12.84
N LYS A 50 10.74 17.45 11.57
CA LYS A 50 9.75 17.68 10.51
C LYS A 50 9.86 16.76 9.29
N SER A 51 10.97 16.07 9.05
CA SER A 51 11.12 15.28 7.82
C SER A 51 11.49 13.82 8.09
N ARG A 52 10.80 12.91 7.38
CA ARG A 52 11.17 11.49 7.35
C ARG A 52 12.49 11.30 6.63
N PRO A 53 13.39 10.42 7.13
CA PRO A 53 14.72 10.23 6.56
C PRO A 53 14.67 9.61 5.17
N ASP A 54 15.66 9.94 4.33
CA ASP A 54 15.74 9.40 2.98
C ASP A 54 16.07 7.91 2.94
N THR A 55 16.72 7.39 3.99
CA THR A 55 17.08 5.98 4.09
C THR A 55 16.74 5.42 5.47
N VAL A 56 16.17 4.23 5.49
CA VAL A 56 15.90 3.47 6.73
C VAL A 56 16.35 2.02 6.56
N LYS A 57 16.75 1.41 7.67
CA LYS A 57 17.14 0.00 7.71
C LYS A 57 16.34 -0.73 8.76
N TYR A 58 15.86 -1.92 8.41
CA TYR A 58 15.09 -2.77 9.29
C TYR A 58 15.67 -4.18 9.29
N ALA A 59 15.72 -4.79 10.47
CA ALA A 59 16.05 -6.21 10.62
C ALA A 59 14.89 -6.97 11.24
N MET A 60 14.70 -8.22 10.83
CA MET A 60 13.76 -9.14 11.45
C MET A 60 14.16 -10.58 11.19
N LYS A 61 13.61 -11.50 11.99
CA LYS A 61 13.70 -12.93 11.73
C LYS A 61 12.49 -13.37 10.92
N LEU A 62 12.72 -13.96 9.75
CA LEU A 62 11.69 -14.44 8.83
C LEU A 62 12.07 -15.84 8.33
N GLY A 63 11.17 -16.82 8.49
CA GLY A 63 11.44 -18.22 8.13
C GLY A 63 12.63 -18.79 8.89
N GLY A 64 12.85 -18.33 10.13
CA GLY A 64 14.00 -18.72 10.96
C GLY A 64 15.34 -18.07 10.58
N ARG A 65 15.40 -17.24 9.54
CA ARG A 65 16.61 -16.53 9.09
C ARG A 65 16.56 -15.06 9.46
N ASP A 66 17.69 -14.49 9.86
CA ASP A 66 17.82 -13.04 10.04
C ASP A 66 17.92 -12.38 8.67
N ILE A 67 17.05 -11.40 8.42
CA ILE A 67 17.07 -10.58 7.22
C ILE A 67 17.24 -9.12 7.59
N GLU A 68 17.99 -8.39 6.78
CA GLU A 68 18.14 -6.94 6.88
C GLU A 68 17.68 -6.32 5.57
N MET A 69 16.84 -5.30 5.65
CA MET A 69 16.32 -4.55 4.52
C MET A 69 16.94 -3.15 4.52
N HIS A 70 17.46 -2.73 3.37
CA HIS A 70 17.89 -1.35 3.13
C HIS A 70 16.86 -0.67 2.26
N LEU A 71 16.20 0.35 2.82
CA LEU A 71 15.07 1.03 2.21
C LEU A 71 15.43 2.48 1.93
N GLN A 72 15.08 2.95 0.74
CA GLN A 72 15.22 4.32 0.26
C GLN A 72 13.84 4.91 0.00
N LYS A 73 13.66 6.18 0.41
CA LYS A 73 12.38 6.89 0.29
C LYS A 73 11.97 7.02 -1.17
N ASN A 74 10.72 6.68 -1.45
CA ASN A 74 10.14 6.83 -2.77
C ASN A 74 9.69 8.29 -2.98
N ASN A 75 10.61 9.12 -3.49
CA ASN A 75 10.34 10.51 -3.83
C ASN A 75 9.57 10.69 -5.15
N GLY A 76 9.40 9.62 -5.93
CA GLY A 76 8.72 9.63 -7.23
C GLY A 76 7.26 9.14 -7.18
N ILE A 77 6.70 8.94 -5.98
CA ILE A 77 5.36 8.39 -5.81
C ILE A 77 4.25 9.33 -6.30
N LEU A 78 4.48 10.65 -6.25
CA LEU A 78 3.51 11.68 -6.64
C LEU A 78 4.16 12.70 -7.57
N THR A 79 3.38 13.15 -8.55
CA THR A 79 3.75 14.24 -9.45
C THR A 79 3.35 15.59 -8.85
N LYS A 80 3.88 16.69 -9.39
CA LYS A 80 3.62 18.05 -8.89
C LYS A 80 2.15 18.48 -9.03
N ASP A 81 1.45 17.87 -9.98
CA ASP A 81 0.06 18.10 -10.35
C ASP A 81 -0.90 17.07 -9.75
N TYR A 82 -0.44 16.29 -8.76
CA TYR A 82 -1.29 15.36 -8.04
C TYR A 82 -2.54 16.07 -7.47
N SER A 83 -3.70 15.45 -7.65
CA SER A 83 -4.96 15.93 -7.09
C SER A 83 -5.84 14.77 -6.65
N GLU A 84 -6.68 15.04 -5.65
CA GLU A 84 -7.64 14.10 -5.10
C GLU A 84 -9.05 14.62 -5.34
N THR A 85 -9.93 13.77 -5.85
CA THR A 85 -11.34 14.10 -6.06
C THR A 85 -12.22 13.17 -5.25
N TYR A 86 -13.12 13.73 -4.43
CA TYR A 86 -14.03 12.97 -3.58
C TYR A 86 -15.40 13.64 -3.46
N TYR A 87 -16.38 12.86 -2.99
CA TYR A 87 -17.73 13.35 -2.72
C TYR A 87 -17.88 13.74 -1.24
N THR A 88 -18.46 14.90 -0.97
CA THR A 88 -18.87 15.30 0.38
C THR A 88 -20.12 14.53 0.82
N LYS A 89 -20.48 14.63 2.12
CA LYS A 89 -21.71 14.02 2.64
C LYS A 89 -22.97 14.50 1.93
N ASP A 90 -22.95 15.74 1.43
CA ASP A 90 -24.06 16.34 0.69
C ASP A 90 -24.05 15.97 -0.81
N GLY A 91 -23.13 15.10 -1.23
CA GLY A 91 -23.01 14.62 -2.61
C GLY A 91 -22.28 15.58 -3.54
N MET A 92 -21.67 16.65 -3.03
CA MET A 92 -20.90 17.59 -3.85
C MET A 92 -19.52 17.01 -4.18
N LEU A 93 -19.09 17.19 -5.43
CA LEU A 93 -17.76 16.82 -5.88
C LEU A 93 -16.75 17.90 -5.47
N VAL A 94 -15.66 17.49 -4.82
CA VAL A 94 -14.58 18.37 -4.38
C VAL A 94 -13.27 17.82 -4.90
N THR A 95 -12.49 18.69 -5.55
CA THR A 95 -11.11 18.41 -5.97
C THR A 95 -10.14 19.26 -5.16
N THR A 96 -9.12 18.61 -4.60
CA THR A 96 -8.09 19.26 -3.78
C THR A 96 -6.71 18.78 -4.18
N THR A 97 -5.71 19.64 -3.99
CA THR A 97 -4.29 19.30 -4.10
C THR A 97 -3.70 19.31 -2.70
N PRO A 98 -3.41 18.14 -2.09
CA PRO A 98 -2.85 18.11 -0.74
C PRO A 98 -1.46 18.76 -0.69
N GLU A 99 -1.27 19.69 0.25
CA GLU A 99 0.02 20.31 0.56
C GLU A 99 0.72 19.53 1.69
N ASP A 100 2.06 19.57 1.72
CA ASP A 100 2.90 19.04 2.81
C ASP A 100 2.60 17.60 3.26
N MET A 101 2.52 16.67 2.30
CA MET A 101 2.30 15.26 2.61
C MET A 101 3.52 14.61 3.30
N ASP A 102 3.29 13.99 4.46
CA ASP A 102 4.28 13.16 5.16
C ASP A 102 4.47 11.81 4.46
N LEU A 103 5.32 11.79 3.43
CA LEU A 103 5.58 10.59 2.64
C LEU A 103 6.47 9.59 3.40
N CYS A 104 5.88 8.44 3.74
CA CYS A 104 6.45 7.36 4.52
C CYS A 104 6.74 6.09 3.70
N TYR A 105 6.81 6.22 2.38
CA TYR A 105 6.87 5.11 1.43
C TYR A 105 8.29 4.92 0.92
N TYR A 106 8.74 3.67 0.89
CA TYR A 106 10.12 3.32 0.58
C TYR A 106 10.18 2.10 -0.34
N HIS A 107 11.23 2.02 -1.14
CA HIS A 107 11.62 0.84 -1.90
C HIS A 107 13.01 0.38 -1.48
N GLY A 108 13.37 -0.86 -1.75
CA GLY A 108 14.69 -1.35 -1.38
C GLY A 108 14.96 -2.80 -1.68
N LYS A 109 15.99 -3.33 -1.02
CA LYS A 109 16.44 -4.71 -1.15
C LYS A 109 16.78 -5.32 0.19
N ILE A 110 16.75 -6.65 0.24
CA ILE A 110 17.28 -7.46 1.33
C ILE A 110 18.79 -7.60 1.12
N VAL A 111 19.56 -7.37 2.19
CA VAL A 111 21.02 -7.50 2.19
C VAL A 111 21.40 -8.94 1.83
N ASN A 112 22.43 -9.07 0.99
CA ASN A 112 22.92 -10.35 0.45
C ASN A 112 21.93 -11.12 -0.44
N ASP A 113 20.81 -10.52 -0.85
CA ASP A 113 19.92 -11.05 -1.88
C ASP A 113 19.79 -10.03 -3.03
N SER A 114 20.61 -10.20 -4.06
CA SER A 114 20.67 -9.28 -5.21
C SER A 114 19.38 -9.25 -6.04
N LYS A 115 18.59 -10.33 -6.00
CA LYS A 115 17.33 -10.50 -6.73
C LYS A 115 16.12 -10.11 -5.89
N SER A 116 16.32 -9.81 -4.61
CA SER A 116 15.26 -9.32 -3.75
C SER A 116 14.74 -7.95 -4.18
N SER A 117 13.51 -7.69 -3.77
CA SER A 117 12.90 -6.37 -3.90
C SER A 117 11.91 -6.14 -2.77
N VAL A 118 11.83 -4.90 -2.28
CA VAL A 118 10.99 -4.53 -1.14
C VAL A 118 10.27 -3.23 -1.47
N SER A 119 8.97 -3.17 -1.18
CA SER A 119 8.16 -1.96 -1.25
C SER A 119 7.34 -1.83 0.03
N MET A 120 7.60 -0.78 0.80
CA MET A 120 7.20 -0.70 2.21
C MET A 120 6.65 0.68 2.58
N SER A 121 5.54 0.69 3.32
CA SER A 121 5.04 1.81 4.09
C SER A 121 5.58 1.74 5.51
N THR A 122 5.93 2.89 6.08
CA THR A 122 6.37 3.06 7.48
C THR A 122 5.46 4.04 8.24
N CYS A 123 4.27 4.36 7.70
CA CYS A 123 3.38 5.38 8.26
C CYS A 123 2.87 4.98 9.66
N ASP A 124 2.33 3.77 9.78
CA ASP A 124 1.73 3.21 11.00
C ASP A 124 2.32 1.82 11.26
N GLY A 125 3.66 1.74 11.31
CA GLY A 125 4.41 0.48 11.32
C GLY A 125 4.74 -0.02 9.90
N LEU A 126 5.50 -1.12 9.82
CA LEU A 126 5.85 -1.73 8.54
C LEU A 126 4.65 -2.43 7.90
N ARG A 127 4.26 -1.96 6.71
CA ARG A 127 3.29 -2.65 5.87
C ARG A 127 3.75 -2.65 4.43
N GLY A 128 3.67 -3.77 3.74
CA GLY A 128 4.02 -3.81 2.32
C GLY A 128 4.38 -5.18 1.81
N TYR A 129 5.22 -5.16 0.77
CA TYR A 129 5.62 -6.31 -0.02
C TYR A 129 7.12 -6.58 0.11
N LEU A 130 7.46 -7.84 0.29
CA LEU A 130 8.84 -8.32 0.24
C LEU A 130 8.94 -9.48 -0.74
N GLN A 131 9.94 -9.44 -1.60
CA GLN A 131 10.27 -10.54 -2.48
C GLN A 131 11.73 -10.92 -2.28
N THR A 132 11.93 -12.21 -2.05
CA THR A 132 13.24 -12.88 -2.15
C THR A 132 13.35 -13.52 -3.53
N GLU A 133 14.50 -14.11 -3.85
CA GLU A 133 14.63 -14.94 -5.05
C GLU A 133 13.57 -16.06 -5.15
N GLU A 134 13.19 -16.65 -4.01
CA GLU A 134 12.37 -17.87 -3.97
C GLU A 134 10.89 -17.60 -3.68
N GLN A 135 10.59 -16.55 -2.92
CA GLN A 135 9.30 -16.40 -2.25
C GLN A 135 8.88 -14.94 -2.10
N ARG A 136 7.58 -14.70 -2.25
CA ARG A 136 6.92 -13.40 -2.07
C ARG A 136 6.13 -13.38 -0.76
N PHE A 137 6.16 -12.25 -0.08
CA PHE A 137 5.56 -12.05 1.22
C PHE A 137 4.82 -10.71 1.29
N LEU A 138 3.76 -10.70 2.11
CA LEU A 138 3.07 -9.51 2.54
C LEU A 138 3.28 -9.36 4.05
N ILE A 139 3.64 -8.16 4.48
CA ILE A 139 3.78 -7.81 5.90
C ILE A 139 2.71 -6.79 6.28
N GLU A 140 2.10 -6.97 7.45
CA GLU A 140 1.19 -5.99 8.05
C GLU A 140 1.32 -5.95 9.58
N PRO A 141 1.09 -4.78 10.20
CA PRO A 141 1.12 -4.66 11.65
C PRO A 141 -0.08 -5.36 12.29
N LEU A 142 0.14 -6.08 13.39
CA LEU A 142 -0.92 -6.72 14.18
C LEU A 142 -1.63 -5.76 15.15
N SER A 143 -1.04 -4.59 15.38
CA SER A 143 -1.52 -3.59 16.32
C SER A 143 -1.39 -2.19 15.73
N GLN A 144 -2.27 -1.27 16.17
CA GLN A 144 -2.35 0.08 15.61
C GLN A 144 -1.19 0.99 16.03
N ASP A 145 -0.43 0.62 17.06
CA ASP A 145 0.77 1.32 17.54
C ASP A 145 2.00 1.15 16.63
N GLY A 146 1.96 0.22 15.65
CA GLY A 146 2.93 0.13 14.55
C GLY A 146 4.32 -0.43 14.91
N ASP A 147 4.77 -0.25 16.16
CA ASP A 147 6.08 -0.68 16.70
C ASP A 147 6.06 -2.09 17.34
N GLY A 148 4.98 -2.84 17.08
CA GLY A 148 4.70 -4.14 17.66
C GLY A 148 5.09 -5.34 16.80
N ASN A 149 4.30 -6.39 16.92
CA ASN A 149 4.43 -7.59 16.11
C ASN A 149 3.77 -7.38 14.74
N HIS A 150 4.29 -8.06 13.73
CA HIS A 150 3.78 -8.04 12.37
C HIS A 150 3.43 -9.45 11.93
N ALA A 151 2.35 -9.57 11.16
CA ALA A 151 2.04 -10.79 10.44
C ALA A 151 2.75 -10.75 9.09
N VAL A 152 3.47 -11.83 8.76
CA VAL A 152 4.06 -12.05 7.44
C VAL A 152 3.43 -13.27 6.80
N SER A 153 2.69 -13.03 5.73
CA SER A 153 1.98 -14.05 4.96
C SER A 153 2.69 -14.28 3.64
N LYS A 154 2.73 -15.53 3.16
CA LYS A 154 3.14 -15.78 1.77
C LYS A 154 2.10 -15.23 0.82
N TYR A 155 2.54 -14.57 -0.25
CA TYR A 155 1.64 -13.92 -1.21
C TYR A 155 0.67 -14.92 -1.86
N GLU A 156 1.13 -16.13 -2.16
CA GLU A 156 0.33 -17.18 -2.81
C GLU A 156 -0.85 -17.58 -1.92
N ASN A 157 -0.62 -17.76 -0.62
CA ASN A 157 -1.64 -18.19 0.34
C ASN A 157 -2.76 -17.15 0.54
N VAL A 158 -2.50 -15.88 0.25
CA VAL A 158 -3.52 -14.81 0.32
C VAL A 158 -4.35 -14.76 -0.96
N ASN A 159 -3.81 -15.25 -2.08
CA ASN A 159 -4.43 -15.19 -3.41
C ASN A 159 -4.99 -16.55 -3.89
N GLU A 160 -5.21 -17.51 -2.97
CA GLU A 160 -5.81 -18.81 -3.30
C GLU A 160 -7.32 -18.73 -3.59
N GLU A 161 -7.97 -17.61 -3.27
CA GLU A 161 -9.29 -17.33 -3.85
C GLU A 161 -9.13 -17.10 -5.35
N THR A 162 -9.98 -17.77 -6.16
CA THR A 162 -10.03 -17.63 -7.61
C THR A 162 -9.80 -16.17 -8.02
N PRO A 163 -8.89 -15.88 -8.99
CA PRO A 163 -8.54 -14.51 -9.34
C PRO A 163 -9.84 -13.75 -9.60
N ARG A 164 -10.11 -12.74 -8.76
CA ARG A 164 -11.34 -11.97 -8.86
C ARG A 164 -11.25 -11.15 -10.14
N VAL A 165 -11.74 -11.72 -11.23
CA VAL A 165 -11.81 -11.07 -12.53
C VAL A 165 -12.84 -9.95 -12.39
N CYS A 166 -12.38 -8.69 -12.41
CA CYS A 166 -13.28 -7.56 -12.68
C CYS A 166 -13.86 -7.79 -14.08
N GLY A 167 -15.12 -7.41 -14.35
CA GLY A 167 -15.92 -7.79 -15.53
C GLY A 167 -15.38 -7.49 -16.93
N VAL A 168 -14.09 -7.22 -17.07
CA VAL A 168 -13.29 -7.28 -18.29
C VAL A 168 -13.14 -8.74 -18.72
N THR A 169 -13.90 -9.15 -19.72
CA THR A 169 -13.67 -10.40 -20.47
C THR A 169 -12.62 -10.14 -21.55
N ASN A 170 -12.04 -11.19 -22.13
CA ASN A 170 -11.15 -11.06 -23.31
C ASN A 170 -11.83 -10.37 -24.51
N THR A 171 -13.15 -10.17 -24.48
CA THR A 171 -13.95 -9.51 -25.52
C THR A 171 -14.27 -8.04 -25.22
N SER A 172 -13.89 -7.51 -24.05
CA SER A 172 -14.14 -6.11 -23.67
C SER A 172 -13.10 -5.14 -24.25
N TRP A 173 -12.07 -5.65 -24.92
CA TRP A 173 -11.11 -4.85 -25.66
C TRP A 173 -11.73 -4.47 -27.00
N ASP A 174 -11.99 -3.18 -27.19
CA ASP A 174 -12.33 -2.66 -28.51
C ASP A 174 -11.03 -2.64 -29.34
N GLU A 175 -10.93 -3.55 -30.31
CA GLU A 175 -9.83 -3.59 -31.28
C GLU A 175 -9.98 -2.52 -32.38
N SER A 176 -10.98 -1.63 -32.29
CA SER A 176 -11.13 -0.52 -33.21
C SER A 176 -9.86 0.34 -33.23
N GLU A 177 -9.46 0.79 -34.42
CA GLU A 177 -8.24 1.60 -34.62
C GLU A 177 -8.25 2.94 -33.88
N GLU A 178 -9.37 3.32 -33.26
CA GLU A 178 -9.54 4.55 -32.50
C GLU A 178 -8.87 4.47 -31.11
N GLY A 179 -8.64 3.27 -30.56
CA GLY A 179 -7.97 3.04 -29.27
C GLY A 179 -6.58 2.40 -29.35
N ALA A 180 -6.13 2.00 -30.54
CA ALA A 180 -4.84 1.35 -30.72
C ALA A 180 -3.67 2.34 -30.51
N PRO A 181 -2.56 1.93 -29.87
CA PRO A 181 -1.34 2.74 -29.84
C PRO A 181 -0.94 3.13 -31.28
N PRO A 182 -0.46 4.37 -31.53
CA PRO A 182 -0.15 4.82 -32.88
C PRO A 182 0.74 3.80 -33.60
N ARG A 183 0.27 3.29 -34.75
CA ARG A 183 1.07 2.36 -35.56
C ARG A 183 2.37 3.09 -35.96
N ILE A 184 3.50 2.53 -35.55
CA ILE A 184 4.82 3.11 -35.79
C ILE A 184 5.10 3.09 -37.30
N LEU A 185 4.86 4.21 -37.97
CA LEU A 185 5.42 4.46 -39.29
C LEU A 185 6.94 4.54 -39.10
N LYS A 186 7.66 3.56 -39.65
CA LYS A 186 9.13 3.56 -39.66
C LYS A 186 9.63 4.79 -40.43
N SER A 187 9.85 5.90 -39.73
CA SER A 187 10.57 7.03 -40.30
C SER A 187 11.99 6.58 -40.63
N ARG A 188 12.37 6.67 -41.91
CA ARG A 188 13.72 6.38 -42.44
C ARG A 188 14.72 7.52 -42.13
N SER A 189 14.52 8.26 -41.04
CA SER A 189 15.41 9.34 -40.64
C SER A 189 16.62 8.78 -39.88
N ARG A 190 17.80 8.88 -40.50
CA ARG A 190 19.13 8.63 -39.89
C ARG A 190 19.49 9.70 -38.85
N SER A 191 18.68 9.87 -37.80
CA SER A 191 19.00 10.77 -36.71
C SER A 191 19.70 9.99 -35.59
N SER A 192 20.84 10.48 -35.11
CA SER A 192 21.62 9.92 -33.98
C SER A 192 20.95 10.17 -32.62
N GLY A 193 19.62 10.10 -32.56
CA GLY A 193 18.86 10.20 -31.32
C GLY A 193 18.74 8.84 -30.61
N PRO A 194 18.35 8.82 -29.33
CA PRO A 194 18.04 7.58 -28.62
C PRO A 194 16.99 6.79 -29.41
N THR A 195 17.21 5.49 -29.57
CA THR A 195 16.21 4.60 -30.16
C THR A 195 14.91 4.66 -29.36
N PHE A 196 13.78 4.27 -29.95
CA PHE A 196 12.48 4.24 -29.27
C PHE A 196 12.50 3.50 -27.92
N PHE A 197 13.34 2.47 -27.79
CA PHE A 197 13.53 1.71 -26.54
C PHE A 197 14.41 2.41 -25.51
N GLN A 198 15.18 3.43 -25.92
CA GLN A 198 16.03 4.25 -25.06
C GLN A 198 15.33 5.54 -24.62
N GLN A 199 14.14 5.83 -25.13
CA GLN A 199 13.35 6.98 -24.71
C GLN A 199 12.64 6.67 -23.38
N GLN A 200 12.72 7.60 -22.44
CA GLN A 200 11.97 7.52 -21.19
C GLN A 200 10.47 7.58 -21.47
N LYS A 201 9.72 6.63 -20.90
CA LYS A 201 8.26 6.55 -21.01
C LYS A 201 7.64 6.89 -19.67
N TYR A 202 6.46 7.48 -19.71
CA TYR A 202 5.68 7.82 -18.53
C TYR A 202 4.34 7.10 -18.61
N ILE A 203 3.88 6.58 -17.47
CA ILE A 203 2.54 6.00 -17.33
C ILE A 203 1.75 6.97 -16.47
N GLU A 204 0.73 7.59 -17.06
CA GLU A 204 -0.27 8.34 -16.32
C GLU A 204 -1.29 7.34 -15.75
N PHE A 205 -1.55 7.44 -14.45
CA PHE A 205 -2.34 6.46 -13.72
C PHE A 205 -3.39 7.15 -12.85
N PHE A 206 -4.65 6.74 -13.00
CA PHE A 206 -5.77 7.17 -12.16
C PHE A 206 -6.28 5.99 -11.35
N LEU A 207 -6.33 6.13 -10.03
CA LEU A 207 -6.87 5.12 -9.13
C LEU A 207 -8.21 5.59 -8.57
N VAL A 208 -9.25 4.78 -8.78
CA VAL A 208 -10.59 5.04 -8.26
C VAL A 208 -10.93 4.02 -7.18
N ALA A 209 -11.20 4.50 -5.98
CA ALA A 209 -11.76 3.69 -4.91
C ALA A 209 -13.29 3.84 -4.92
N ASP A 210 -14.00 2.73 -5.15
CA ASP A 210 -15.46 2.73 -5.11
C ASP A 210 -16.00 2.95 -3.68
N ASN A 211 -17.31 3.22 -3.57
CA ASN A 211 -17.95 3.43 -2.28
C ASN A 211 -17.86 2.21 -1.34
N ARG A 212 -17.74 1.01 -1.91
CA ARG A 212 -17.59 -0.22 -1.10
C ARG A 212 -16.23 -0.23 -0.43
N GLU A 213 -15.17 0.15 -1.14
CA GLU A 213 -13.83 0.27 -0.58
C GLU A 213 -13.75 1.40 0.45
N TYR A 214 -14.38 2.55 0.19
CA TYR A 214 -14.50 3.62 1.18
C TYR A 214 -15.18 3.16 2.48
N LYS A 215 -16.25 2.38 2.37
CA LYS A 215 -16.93 1.80 3.54
C LYS A 215 -16.08 0.77 4.28
N LYS A 216 -15.26 -0.03 3.59
CA LYS A 216 -14.29 -0.94 4.24
C LYS A 216 -13.24 -0.18 5.04
N MET A 217 -12.91 1.04 4.63
CA MET A 217 -11.98 1.94 5.33
C MET A 217 -12.69 2.77 6.41
N ASP A 218 -13.78 2.27 6.99
CA ASP A 218 -14.59 2.93 8.02
C ASP A 218 -15.11 4.32 7.63
N CYS A 219 -15.37 4.55 6.34
CA CYS A 219 -15.75 5.86 5.81
C CYS A 219 -14.76 6.97 6.21
N ASN A 220 -13.46 6.64 6.24
CA ASN A 220 -12.41 7.57 6.63
C ASN A 220 -11.47 7.83 5.44
N LEU A 221 -11.43 9.10 5.00
CA LEU A 221 -10.62 9.52 3.84
C LEU A 221 -9.11 9.34 4.09
N GLU A 222 -8.62 9.52 5.32
CA GLU A 222 -7.20 9.33 5.62
C GLU A 222 -6.81 7.86 5.55
N LYS A 223 -7.64 6.96 6.09
CA LYS A 223 -7.42 5.50 5.96
C LYS A 223 -7.45 5.07 4.50
N LEU A 224 -8.41 5.59 3.73
CA LEU A 224 -8.50 5.31 2.31
C LEU A 224 -7.28 5.83 1.55
N ARG A 225 -6.84 7.06 1.81
CA ARG A 225 -5.63 7.66 1.22
C ARG A 225 -4.40 6.80 1.50
N LYS A 226 -4.19 6.41 2.77
CA LYS A 226 -3.09 5.53 3.17
C LYS A 226 -3.11 4.23 2.36
N ARG A 227 -4.28 3.60 2.22
CA ARG A 227 -4.45 2.37 1.42
C ARG A 227 -4.12 2.59 -0.06
N ILE A 228 -4.59 3.68 -0.64
CA ILE A 228 -4.31 4.02 -2.05
C ILE A 228 -2.82 4.21 -2.27
N PHE A 229 -2.14 4.94 -1.39
CA PHE A 229 -0.71 5.18 -1.51
C PHE A 229 0.14 3.92 -1.27
N GLU A 230 -0.30 2.99 -0.41
CA GLU A 230 0.33 1.66 -0.33
C GLU A 230 0.29 0.92 -1.68
N ILE A 231 -0.87 0.96 -2.37
CA ILE A 231 -1.04 0.34 -3.68
C ILE A 231 -0.16 1.05 -4.73
N ILE A 232 -0.19 2.38 -4.78
CA ILE A 232 0.63 3.17 -5.71
C ILE A 232 2.11 2.92 -5.46
N ASN A 233 2.55 2.84 -4.20
CA ASN A 233 3.95 2.56 -3.87
C ASN A 233 4.40 1.19 -4.42
N TYR A 234 3.52 0.18 -4.37
CA TYR A 234 3.79 -1.12 -4.96
C TYR A 234 3.78 -1.09 -6.48
N ILE A 235 2.78 -0.46 -7.10
CA ILE A 235 2.69 -0.33 -8.56
C ILE A 235 3.92 0.40 -9.12
N ASN A 236 4.30 1.51 -8.49
CA ASN A 236 5.47 2.29 -8.88
C ASN A 236 6.76 1.48 -8.73
N HIS A 237 6.89 0.69 -7.66
CA HIS A 237 8.00 -0.26 -7.52
C HIS A 237 8.08 -1.22 -8.70
N VAL A 238 6.97 -1.86 -9.07
CA VAL A 238 6.94 -2.84 -10.17
C VAL A 238 7.25 -2.21 -11.52
N ILE A 239 6.66 -1.05 -11.83
CA ILE A 239 6.84 -0.38 -13.12
C ILE A 239 8.26 0.12 -13.31
N THR A 240 8.91 0.59 -12.25
CA THR A 240 10.28 1.14 -12.31
C THR A 240 11.38 0.08 -12.41
N GLN A 241 11.05 -1.21 -12.33
CA GLN A 241 12.02 -2.31 -12.58
C GLN A 241 12.21 -2.63 -14.08
N PHE A 242 11.44 -2.03 -14.98
CA PHE A 242 11.50 -2.24 -16.44
C PHE A 242 12.05 -1.02 -17.17
#